data_AF-A0A8T3LPL6-F1
#
_entry.id   AF-A0A8T3LPL6-F1
#
_cell.length_a   1.000
_cell.length_b   1.000
_cell.length_c   1.000
_cell.angle_alpha   90.00
_cell.angle_beta   90.00
_cell.angle_gamma   90.00
#
_symmetry.space_group_name_H-M   'P 1'
#
loop_
_entity.id
_entity.type
_entity.pdbx_description
1 polymer ?
#
loop_
_entity_poly.entity_id
_entity_poly.type
_entity_poly.pdbx_seq_one_letter_code
_entity_poly.pdbx_strand_id
1 'polypeptide(L)' 'MVTVNLHCPRCQSVQVYRHGQNPKRHDRFRGRDCHRVFQLSYCYE' A
#
# COMPACT_ATOMS: atom_id res chain seq x y z
N MET A 1 15.36 -11.32 0.68
CA MET A 1 14.45 -10.16 0.81
C MET A 1 13.70 -10.02 -0.51
N VAL A 2 12.39 -10.25 -0.54
CA VAL A 2 11.57 -9.94 -1.71
C VAL A 2 11.09 -8.51 -1.55
N THR A 3 11.59 -7.61 -2.39
CA THR A 3 11.10 -6.24 -2.46
C THR A 3 9.89 -6.24 -3.38
N VAL A 4 8.69 -6.32 -2.82
CA VAL A 4 7.47 -6.13 -3.59
C VAL A 4 7.36 -4.64 -3.92
N ASN A 5 7.50 -4.28 -5.19
CA ASN A 5 7.30 -2.90 -5.63
C ASN A 5 5.79 -2.57 -5.52
N LEU A 6 5.43 -1.87 -4.44
CA LEU A 6 4.06 -1.47 -4.18
C LEU A 6 3.77 -0.16 -4.92
N HIS A 7 3.04 -0.27 -6.02
CA HIS A 7 2.58 0.90 -6.75
C HIS A 7 1.23 1.38 -6.21
N CYS A 8 1.08 2.68 -6.04
CA CYS A 8 -0.23 3.26 -5.75
C CYS A 8 -1.14 3.09 -6.98
N PRO A 9 -2.29 2.41 -6.89
CA PRO A 9 -3.16 2.16 -8.05
C PRO A 9 -3.76 3.44 -8.65
N ARG A 10 -3.67 4.58 -7.94
CA ARG A 10 -4.23 5.86 -8.40
C ARG A 10 -3.22 6.74 -9.11
N CYS A 11 -1.96 6.70 -8.70
CA CYS A 11 -0.91 7.59 -9.23
C CYS A 11 0.29 6.81 -9.80
N GLN A 12 0.25 5.47 -9.78
CA GLN A 12 1.33 4.54 -10.17
C GLN A 12 2.68 4.74 -9.45
N SER A 13 2.74 5.70 -8.52
CA SER A 13 3.93 6.00 -7.74
C SER A 13 4.34 4.81 -6.88
N VAL A 14 5.63 4.48 -6.92
CA VAL A 14 6.32 3.49 -6.07
C VAL A 14 6.59 4.02 -4.67
N GLN A 15 6.47 5.33 -4.45
CA GLN A 15 6.77 5.95 -3.16
C GLN A 15 5.56 5.85 -2.24
N VAL A 16 5.39 4.68 -1.63
CA VAL A 16 4.30 4.38 -0.69
C VAL A 16 4.88 3.97 0.65
N TYR A 17 4.20 4.33 1.74
CA TYR A 17 4.57 3.92 3.09
C TYR A 17 3.38 3.34 3.84
N ARG A 18 3.65 2.51 4.84
CA ARG A 18 2.61 1.91 5.68
C ARG A 18 1.97 3.00 6.54
N HIS A 19 0.68 3.20 6.37
CA HIS A 19 -0.10 4.20 7.10
C HIS A 19 -0.70 3.63 8.38
N GLY A 20 -1.02 2.33 8.39
CA GLY A 20 -1.57 1.62 9.54
C GLY A 20 -2.29 0.36 9.12
N GLN A 21 -3.10 -0.21 10.01
CA GLN A 21 -3.99 -1.32 9.71
C GLN A 21 -5.45 -0.91 9.88
N ASN A 22 -6.34 -1.50 9.10
CA ASN A 22 -7.77 -1.41 9.38
C ASN A 22 -8.17 -2.38 10.51
N PRO A 23 -9.37 -2.24 11.11
CA PRO A 23 -9.83 -3.14 12.18
C PRO A 23 -9.89 -4.63 11.77
N LYS A 24 -9.92 -4.91 10.47
CA LYS A 24 -9.84 -6.27 9.89
C LYS A 24 -8.40 -6.75 9.67
N ARG A 25 -7.41 -6.08 10.28
CA ARG A 25 -5.96 -6.33 10.18
C ARG A 25 -5.36 -6.23 8.76
N HIS A 26 -6.05 -5.62 7.81
CA HIS A 26 -5.43 -5.35 6.51
C HIS A 26 -4.58 -4.10 6.55
N ASP A 27 -3.42 -4.18 5.92
CA ASP A 27 -2.49 -3.08 5.80
C ASP A 27 -2.99 -1.98 4.88
N ARG A 28 -2.94 -0.76 5.40
CA ARG A 28 -3.21 0.48 4.68
C ARG A 28 -1.90 1.13 4.31
N PHE A 29 -1.79 1.50 3.05
CA PHE A 29 -0.65 2.20 2.49
C PHE A 29 -1.07 3.61 2.09
N ARG A 30 -0.16 4.56 2.19
CA ARG A 30 -0.37 5.93 1.73
C ARG A 30 0.72 6.28 0.73
N GLY A 31 0.31 6.80 -0.42
CA GLY A 31 1.24 7.38 -1.40
C GLY A 31 1.82 8.67 -0.85
N ARG A 32 3.14 8.82 -0.93
CA ARG A 32 3.84 10.05 -0.53
C ARG A 32 3.53 11.21 -1.48
N ASP A 33 3.38 10.92 -2.77
CA ASP A 33 3.13 11.93 -3.80
C ASP A 33 1.65 12.33 -3.86
N CYS A 34 0.74 11.35 -4.02
CA CYS A 34 -0.67 11.63 -4.18
C CYS A 34 -1.48 11.67 -2.87
N HIS A 35 -0.84 11.47 -1.71
CA HIS A 35 -1.42 11.51 -0.36
C HIS A 35 -2.64 10.59 -0.12
N ARG A 36 -2.98 9.74 -1.09
CA ARG A 36 -4.13 8.83 -1.06
C ARG A 36 -3.80 7.56 -0.31
N VAL A 37 -4.76 7.13 0.50
CA VAL A 37 -4.71 5.87 1.23
C VAL A 37 -5.36 4.79 0.39
N PHE A 38 -4.71 3.63 0.28
CA PHE A 38 -5.24 2.45 -0.39
C PHE A 38 -4.89 1.20 0.43
N GLN A 39 -5.61 0.12 0.17
CA GLN A 39 -5.38 -1.18 0.80
C GLN A 39 -4.85 -2.13 -0.26
N LEU A 40 -3.86 -2.95 0.10
CA LEU A 40 -3.44 -4.07 -0.73
C LEU A 40 -4.01 -5.35 -0.15
N SER A 41 -4.67 -6.13 -1.00
CA SER A 41 -5.07 -7.49 -0.68
C SER A 41 -4.06 -8.41 -1.36
N TYR A 42 -2.97 -8.73 -0.67
CA TYR A 42 -2.09 -9.79 -1.13
C TYR A 42 -2.48 -11.07 -0.39
N CYS A 43 -3.09 -12.01 -1.11
CA CYS A 43 -3.19 -13.39 -0.65
C CYS A 43 -1.89 -14.07 -1.07
N TYR A 44 -1.07 -14.50 -0.11
CA TYR A 44 -0.11 -15.56 -0.38
C TYR A 44 -0.95 -16.83 -0.56
N GLU A 45 -0.91 -17.45 -1.75
CA GLU A 45 -1.36 -18.83 -1.91
C GLU A 45 -0.41 -19.80 -1.19
#